data_AF-A0A9P6KZV9-F1
#
_entry.id   AF-A0A9P6KZV9-F1
#
_cell.length_a   1.000
_cell.length_b   1.000
_cell.length_c   1.000
_cell.angle_alpha   90.00
_cell.angle_beta   90.00
_cell.angle_gamma   90.00
#
_symmetry.space_group_name_H-M   'P 1'
#
loop_
_entity.id
_entity.type
_entity.pdbx_description
1 polymer ?
#
loop_
_entity_poly.entity_id
_entity_poly.type
_entity_poly.pdbx_seq_one_letter_code
_entity_poly.pdbx_strand_id
1 'polypeptide(L)'
;MAYLLEKSGSSRCTLEANKREQFTQKLFSDLINDSHTKEHDYFLARVHCAEASKKDTFYCYDARQLCKYVFEMVISTEGRKIRIKNFKDPISAQDIKEVQFFRLKYDTDAPLKAEYVGNHDNFLDSNCFRSRIFCTEDALDALSVNFQFNAVKETKLVDKRRVFGMFMMIVCLLIFITTIVILIERDKKHLGTDGHKIGQKLFFYNKH
;
A
#
# COMPACT_ATOMS: atom_id res chain seq x y z
N MET A 1 10.68 22.88 35.89
CA MET A 1 9.54 21.97 36.11
C MET A 1 9.81 20.68 35.33
N ALA A 2 9.52 19.50 35.88
CA ALA A 2 9.87 18.22 35.25
C ALA A 2 8.66 17.29 35.26
N TYR A 3 8.26 16.78 34.09
CA TYR A 3 7.07 15.91 33.95
C TYR A 3 7.49 14.44 34.00
N LEU A 4 6.83 13.62 34.80
CA LEU A 4 7.07 12.19 34.93
C LEU A 4 6.42 11.43 33.77
N LEU A 5 7.21 10.68 33.01
CA LEU A 5 6.73 9.75 31.98
C LEU A 5 6.60 8.36 32.60
N GLU A 6 5.38 7.93 32.93
CA GLU A 6 5.13 6.61 33.51
C GLU A 6 4.72 5.61 32.43
N LYS A 7 5.48 4.51 32.32
CA LYS A 7 5.06 3.25 31.68
C LYS A 7 5.27 2.14 32.70
N SER A 8 4.29 1.27 32.90
CA SER A 8 4.45 0.12 33.82
C SER A 8 5.63 -0.75 33.36
N GLY A 9 6.63 -0.93 34.21
CA GLY A 9 7.80 -1.77 33.92
C GLY A 9 8.96 -1.09 33.19
N SER A 10 8.96 0.24 32.98
CA SER A 10 10.15 0.97 32.50
C SER A 10 10.75 1.88 33.57
N SER A 11 12.04 2.21 33.44
CA SER A 11 12.70 3.23 34.25
C SER A 11 11.91 4.54 34.24
N ARG A 12 11.68 5.11 35.42
CA ARG A 12 11.06 6.44 35.57
C ARG A 12 11.93 7.43 34.85
N CYS A 13 11.37 8.18 33.90
CA CYS A 13 12.11 9.29 33.34
C CYS A 13 11.30 10.56 33.20
N THR A 14 11.99 11.66 33.43
CA THR A 14 11.42 13.00 33.50
C THR A 14 11.64 13.74 32.19
N LEU A 15 10.58 14.31 31.61
CA LEU A 15 10.69 15.36 30.61
C LEU A 15 11.09 16.65 31.31
N GLU A 16 12.18 17.26 30.87
CA GLU A 16 12.55 18.61 31.28
C GLU A 16 11.68 19.64 30.54
N ALA A 17 10.77 20.30 31.25
CA ALA A 17 9.85 21.28 30.65
C ALA A 17 10.56 22.44 29.96
N ASN A 18 11.75 22.79 30.47
CA ASN A 18 12.56 23.90 30.00
C ASN A 18 13.46 23.52 28.81
N LYS A 19 13.36 22.28 28.31
CA LYS A 19 14.08 21.86 27.12
C LYS A 19 13.36 22.36 25.87
N ARG A 20 14.12 22.80 24.88
CA ARG A 20 13.57 23.15 23.56
C ARG A 20 13.24 21.90 22.77
N GLU A 21 12.04 21.89 22.20
CA GLU A 21 11.58 20.90 21.24
C GLU A 21 12.28 21.16 19.89
N GLN A 22 12.71 20.09 19.21
CA GLN A 22 13.66 20.19 18.10
C GLN A 22 13.04 20.67 16.80
N PHE A 23 11.77 20.35 16.54
CA PHE A 23 11.11 20.77 15.31
C PHE A 23 10.63 22.22 15.38
N THR A 24 10.04 22.61 16.51
CA THR A 24 9.39 23.91 16.72
C THR A 24 10.31 24.95 17.34
N GLN A 25 11.43 24.52 17.96
CA GLN A 25 12.36 25.36 18.72
C GLN A 25 11.75 26.10 19.92
N LYS A 26 10.47 25.84 20.24
CA LYS A 26 9.77 26.31 21.43
C LYS A 26 10.12 25.44 22.65
N LEU A 27 9.90 25.96 23.85
CA LEU A 27 10.03 25.15 25.07
C LEU A 27 8.87 24.16 25.15
N PHE A 28 9.12 22.96 25.70
CA PHE A 28 8.04 22.02 25.97
C PHE A 28 6.99 22.62 26.91
N SER A 29 7.38 23.44 27.88
CA SER A 29 6.45 24.20 28.73
C SER A 29 5.47 25.04 27.91
N ASP A 30 5.97 25.75 26.92
CA ASP A 30 5.17 26.68 26.12
C ASP A 30 4.22 25.91 25.21
N LEU A 31 4.68 24.81 24.62
CA LEU A 31 3.85 23.93 23.79
C LEU A 31 2.72 23.28 24.59
N ILE A 32 3.03 22.80 25.80
CA ILE A 32 2.03 22.19 26.70
C ILE A 32 0.99 23.25 27.09
N ASN A 33 1.45 24.43 27.53
CA ASN A 33 0.57 25.53 27.90
C ASN A 33 -0.28 26.02 26.72
N ASP A 34 0.29 26.12 25.52
CA ASP A 34 -0.42 26.51 24.30
C ASP A 34 -1.56 25.52 23.98
N SER A 35 -1.33 24.21 24.16
CA SER A 35 -2.36 23.19 23.99
C SER A 35 -3.43 23.23 25.10
N HIS A 36 -3.02 23.35 26.36
CA HIS A 36 -3.93 23.37 27.51
C HIS A 36 -4.80 24.63 27.53
N THR A 37 -4.26 25.78 27.12
CA THR A 37 -5.03 27.04 26.97
C THR A 37 -6.14 26.93 25.92
N LYS A 38 -6.00 25.99 24.98
CA LYS A 38 -7.02 25.66 23.96
C LYS A 38 -7.91 24.48 24.37
N GLU A 39 -7.87 24.07 25.63
CA GLU A 39 -8.64 22.94 26.16
C GLU A 39 -8.36 21.63 25.40
N HIS A 40 -7.10 21.42 25.03
CA HIS A 40 -6.66 20.23 24.32
C HIS A 40 -5.57 19.50 25.08
N ASP A 41 -5.63 18.17 25.06
CA ASP A 41 -4.54 17.35 25.56
C ASP A 41 -3.26 17.59 24.73
N TYR A 42 -2.12 17.49 25.40
CA TYR A 42 -0.83 17.54 24.73
C TYR A 42 -0.23 16.14 24.60
N PHE A 43 0.29 15.80 23.42
CA PHE A 43 0.88 14.49 23.16
C PHE A 43 2.39 14.59 22.95
N LEU A 44 3.13 13.78 23.71
CA LEU A 44 4.56 13.61 23.60
C LEU A 44 4.89 12.29 22.93
N ALA A 45 5.96 12.27 22.15
CA ALA A 45 6.54 11.05 21.64
C ALA A 45 7.94 10.82 22.23
N ARG A 46 8.16 9.61 22.72
CA ARG A 46 9.45 9.12 23.22
C ARG A 46 10.03 8.14 22.21
N VAL A 47 11.22 8.44 21.73
CA VAL A 47 11.96 7.64 20.75
C VAL A 47 13.05 6.85 21.46
N HIS A 48 13.08 5.54 21.24
CA HIS A 48 14.16 4.65 21.65
C HIS A 48 14.94 4.22 20.41
N CYS A 49 16.25 4.48 20.38
CA CYS A 49 17.14 4.13 19.27
C CYS A 49 17.75 2.73 19.46
N ALA A 50 18.01 2.01 18.37
CA ALA A 50 18.50 0.63 18.41
C ALA A 50 19.93 0.50 19.00
N GLU A 51 20.80 1.50 18.79
CA GLU A 51 22.21 1.46 19.18
C GLU A 51 22.51 2.05 20.58
N ALA A 52 21.49 2.38 21.37
CA ALA A 52 21.63 2.95 22.71
C ALA A 52 22.14 1.90 23.74
N SER A 53 23.34 1.36 23.54
CA SER A 53 23.86 0.19 24.27
C SER A 53 24.43 0.48 25.67
N LYS A 54 24.46 1.73 26.14
CA LYS A 54 25.11 2.06 27.44
C LYS A 54 24.33 2.96 28.38
N LYS A 55 23.27 3.63 27.91
CA LYS A 55 22.28 4.34 28.71
C LYS A 55 20.99 4.28 27.88
N ASP A 56 19.85 3.98 28.51
CA ASP A 56 18.50 4.13 27.93
C ASP A 56 18.29 5.61 27.55
N THR A 57 18.94 6.02 26.48
CA THR A 57 18.97 7.40 26.01
C THR A 57 17.77 7.48 25.09
N PHE A 58 16.68 7.99 25.64
CA PHE A 58 15.49 8.27 24.88
C PHE A 58 15.44 9.76 24.55
N TYR A 59 14.84 10.07 23.42
CA TYR A 59 14.60 11.44 23.00
C TYR A 59 13.10 11.72 23.04
N CYS A 60 12.73 12.89 23.55
CA CYS A 60 11.34 13.33 23.59
C CYS A 60 11.10 14.40 22.51
N TYR A 61 9.96 14.29 21.84
CA TYR A 61 9.51 15.20 20.78
C TYR A 61 8.04 15.55 21.00
N ASP A 62 7.58 16.63 20.37
CA ASP A 62 6.15 16.82 20.13
C ASP A 62 5.67 15.67 19.23
N ALA A 63 4.60 14.98 19.65
CA ALA A 63 4.12 13.79 18.95
C ALA A 63 3.66 14.10 17.52
N ARG A 64 3.00 15.25 17.30
CA ARG A 64 2.49 15.63 15.98
C ARG A 64 3.64 15.86 15.02
N GLN A 65 4.64 16.64 15.43
CA GLN A 65 5.79 16.95 14.58
C GLN A 65 6.60 15.70 14.26
N LEU A 66 6.85 14.84 15.26
CA LEU A 66 7.54 13.57 15.01
C LEU A 66 6.74 12.69 14.04
N CYS A 67 5.41 12.61 14.18
CA CYS A 67 4.58 11.83 13.27
C CYS A 67 4.67 12.36 11.82
N LYS A 68 4.68 13.68 11.61
CA LYS A 68 4.85 14.31 10.29
C LYS A 68 6.21 13.97 9.65
N TYR A 69 7.24 13.75 10.47
CA TYR A 69 8.56 13.37 10.02
C TYR A 69 8.68 11.86 9.71
N VAL A 70 8.19 11.01 10.61
CA VAL A 70 8.40 9.56 10.56
C VAL A 70 7.43 8.85 9.61
N PHE A 71 6.19 9.33 9.51
CA PHE A 71 5.13 8.67 8.76
C PHE A 71 4.71 9.46 7.51
N GLU A 72 4.17 8.75 6.54
CA GLU A 72 3.58 9.30 5.33
C GLU A 72 2.23 8.63 5.03
N MET A 73 1.37 9.35 4.32
CA MET A 73 0.20 8.75 3.68
C MET A 73 0.57 8.27 2.30
N VAL A 74 0.36 6.99 2.04
CA VAL A 74 0.46 6.41 0.71
C VAL A 74 -0.93 6.32 0.11
N ILE A 75 -1.11 6.90 -1.08
CA ILE A 75 -2.31 6.76 -1.90
C ILE A 75 -2.00 5.79 -3.04
N SER A 76 -2.70 4.66 -3.06
CA SER A 76 -2.58 3.63 -4.09
C SER A 76 -3.95 3.28 -4.67
N THR A 77 -3.95 2.37 -5.66
CA THR A 77 -5.19 1.82 -6.23
C THR A 77 -6.03 1.03 -5.23
N GLU A 78 -5.43 0.57 -4.13
CA GLU A 78 -6.12 -0.17 -3.06
C GLU A 78 -6.73 0.76 -1.99
N GLY A 79 -6.36 2.04 -2.00
CA GLY A 79 -6.88 3.05 -1.08
C GLY A 79 -5.79 3.92 -0.46
N ARG A 80 -6.13 4.54 0.68
CA ARG A 80 -5.22 5.39 1.47
C ARG A 80 -4.72 4.60 2.66
N LYS A 81 -3.40 4.55 2.87
CA LYS A 81 -2.79 3.87 4.01
C LYS A 81 -1.64 4.70 4.58
N ILE A 82 -1.51 4.75 5.91
CA ILE A 82 -0.35 5.35 6.56
C ILE A 82 0.80 4.32 6.59
N ARG A 83 2.00 4.75 6.26
CA ARG A 83 3.23 3.95 6.28
C ARG A 83 4.35 4.72 6.96
N ILE A 84 5.33 3.99 7.47
CA ILE A 84 6.62 4.55 7.88
C ILE A 84 7.39 5.02 6.64
N LYS A 85 7.77 6.30 6.63
CA LYS A 85 8.60 6.96 5.61
C LYS A 85 10.09 6.83 5.94
N ASN A 86 10.46 7.29 7.14
CA ASN A 86 11.83 7.29 7.63
C ASN A 86 11.84 6.95 9.12
N PHE A 87 12.32 5.76 9.48
CA PHE A 87 12.36 5.30 10.88
C PHE A 87 13.72 5.59 11.52
N LYS A 88 14.17 6.85 11.38
CA LYS A 88 15.43 7.34 11.95
C LYS A 88 15.19 8.51 12.86
N ASP A 89 15.95 8.58 13.93
CA ASP A 89 15.89 9.68 14.89
C ASP A 89 16.31 11.00 14.20
N PRO A 90 15.53 12.09 14.33
CA PRO A 90 15.80 13.35 13.64
C PRO A 90 17.12 14.02 14.03
N ILE A 91 17.64 13.77 15.25
CA ILE A 91 18.84 14.44 15.76
C ILE A 91 20.06 13.57 15.52
N SER A 92 20.00 12.33 15.97
CA SER A 92 21.12 11.40 15.97
C SER A 92 21.26 10.60 14.68
N ALA A 93 20.25 10.65 13.79
CA ALA A 93 20.15 9.87 12.56
C ALA A 93 20.26 8.34 12.76
N GLN A 94 20.12 7.87 14.00
CA GLN A 94 20.13 6.45 14.36
C GLN A 94 18.79 5.81 14.04
N ASP A 95 18.80 4.51 13.78
CA ASP A 95 17.56 3.77 13.55
C ASP A 95 16.72 3.73 14.83
N ILE A 96 15.45 4.11 14.67
CA ILE A 96 14.46 4.05 15.74
C ILE A 96 14.08 2.58 15.93
N LYS A 97 14.11 2.12 17.18
CA LYS A 97 13.58 0.81 17.57
C LYS A 97 12.09 0.90 17.91
N GLU A 98 11.70 1.92 18.67
CA GLU A 98 10.33 2.10 19.11
C GLU A 98 10.01 3.57 19.33
N VAL A 99 8.83 4.00 18.88
CA VAL A 99 8.21 5.27 19.31
C VAL A 99 7.05 4.95 20.25
N GLN A 100 7.04 5.61 21.40
CA GLN A 100 6.00 5.51 22.44
C GLN A 100 5.34 6.87 22.63
N PHE A 101 4.02 6.88 22.69
CA PHE A 101 3.23 8.09 22.82
C PHE A 101 2.69 8.23 24.24
N PHE A 102 2.76 9.46 24.75
CA PHE A 102 2.29 9.82 26.07
C PHE A 102 1.34 11.02 25.96
N ARG A 103 0.28 11.01 26.76
CA ARG A 103 -0.74 12.04 26.84
C ARG A 103 -0.60 12.80 28.14
N LEU A 104 -0.58 14.13 28.04
CA LEU A 104 -0.70 15.05 29.16
C LEU A 104 -2.10 15.66 29.10
N LYS A 105 -2.94 15.26 30.06
CA LYS A 105 -4.33 15.73 30.15
C LYS A 105 -4.38 17.21 30.47
N TYR A 106 -5.30 17.94 29.83
CA TYR A 106 -5.55 19.34 30.17
C TYR A 106 -6.34 19.47 31.49
N ASP A 107 -7.32 18.59 31.71
CA ASP A 107 -8.30 18.66 32.81
C ASP A 107 -7.84 17.93 34.09
N THR A 108 -6.58 18.05 34.46
CA THR A 108 -6.07 17.38 35.66
C THR A 108 -5.30 18.33 36.56
N ASP A 109 -5.71 18.40 37.83
CA ASP A 109 -5.02 19.07 38.95
C ASP A 109 -3.60 18.53 39.21
N ALA A 110 -3.20 17.47 38.53
CA ALA A 110 -1.86 16.88 38.54
C ALA A 110 -1.10 17.20 37.23
N PRO A 111 -0.48 18.38 37.10
CA PRO A 111 0.16 18.81 35.85
C PRO A 111 1.35 17.95 35.44
N LEU A 112 1.90 17.11 36.33
CA LEU A 112 3.21 16.48 36.14
C LEU A 112 3.20 15.05 35.60
N LYS A 113 2.04 14.46 35.27
CA LYS A 113 1.96 13.04 34.90
C LYS A 113 1.58 12.84 33.43
N ALA A 114 2.51 12.30 32.65
CA ALA A 114 2.24 11.86 31.28
C ALA A 114 1.80 10.39 31.29
N GLU A 115 0.62 10.12 30.73
CA GLU A 115 0.01 8.79 30.63
C GLU A 115 0.43 8.12 29.32
N TYR A 116 1.00 6.92 29.37
CA TYR A 116 1.27 6.14 28.16
C TYR A 116 -0.05 5.79 27.44
N VAL A 117 -0.13 6.05 26.14
CA VAL A 117 -1.36 5.84 25.35
C VAL A 117 -1.20 4.87 24.18
N GLY A 118 0.03 4.55 23.75
CA GLY A 118 0.27 3.63 22.65
C GLY A 118 1.67 3.78 22.04
N ASN A 119 1.96 2.99 21.01
CA ASN A 119 3.23 3.03 20.27
C ASN A 119 3.01 3.28 18.77
N HIS A 120 4.09 3.25 17.99
CA HIS A 120 4.05 3.40 16.53
C HIS A 120 3.18 2.36 15.81
N ASP A 121 3.11 1.12 16.28
CA ASP A 121 2.22 0.11 15.67
C ASP A 121 0.74 0.51 15.86
N ASN A 122 0.38 0.95 17.08
CA ASN A 122 -0.96 1.48 17.34
C ASN A 122 -1.29 2.70 16.44
N PHE A 123 -0.29 3.52 16.12
CA PHE A 123 -0.43 4.65 15.21
C PHE A 123 -0.68 4.23 13.76
N LEU A 124 -0.07 3.15 13.29
CA LEU A 124 -0.30 2.64 11.94
C LEU A 124 -1.68 1.99 11.81
N ASP A 125 -2.15 1.32 12.86
CA ASP A 125 -3.39 0.54 12.81
C ASP A 125 -4.65 1.37 13.12
N SER A 126 -4.60 2.28 14.10
CA SER A 126 -5.81 2.91 14.64
C SER A 126 -6.02 4.34 14.15
N ASN A 127 -7.12 4.57 13.41
CA ASN A 127 -7.49 5.92 12.99
C ASN A 127 -7.86 6.82 14.16
N CYS A 128 -8.59 6.28 15.14
CA CYS A 128 -8.95 7.02 16.35
C CYS A 128 -7.70 7.50 17.11
N PHE A 129 -6.67 6.66 17.18
CA PHE A 129 -5.41 7.05 17.83
C PHE A 129 -4.71 8.20 17.10
N ARG A 130 -4.68 8.16 15.76
CA ARG A 130 -4.14 9.25 14.94
C ARG A 130 -4.93 10.55 15.14
N SER A 131 -6.26 10.50 15.05
CA SER A 131 -7.10 11.69 15.25
C SER A 131 -6.88 12.32 16.63
N ARG A 132 -6.65 11.51 17.67
CA ARG A 132 -6.31 12.03 19.01
C ARG A 132 -4.99 12.79 19.05
N ILE A 133 -3.95 12.30 18.36
CA ILE A 133 -2.64 12.97 18.34
C ILE A 133 -2.71 14.30 17.57
N PHE A 134 -3.45 14.35 16.46
CA PHE A 134 -3.57 15.56 15.63
C PHE A 134 -4.68 16.53 16.08
N CYS A 135 -5.53 16.11 17.04
CA CYS A 135 -6.66 16.85 17.60
C CYS A 135 -7.64 17.35 16.51
N THR A 136 -7.45 18.58 16.06
CA THR A 136 -8.31 19.31 15.11
C THR A 136 -7.84 19.21 13.66
N GLU A 137 -6.58 18.86 13.41
CA GLU A 137 -6.09 18.58 12.06
C GLU A 137 -6.48 17.13 11.71
N ASP A 138 -7.05 16.89 10.53
CA ASP A 138 -7.16 15.51 10.05
C ASP A 138 -5.74 14.97 9.87
N ALA A 139 -5.43 13.86 10.54
CA ALA A 139 -4.13 13.21 10.45
C ALA A 139 -3.77 12.87 9.00
N LEU A 140 -4.78 12.68 8.15
CA LEU A 140 -4.58 12.48 6.73
C LEU A 140 -4.03 13.76 6.06
N ASP A 141 -4.61 14.92 6.33
CA ASP A 141 -4.17 16.18 5.71
C ASP A 141 -2.83 16.68 6.27
N ALA A 142 -2.47 16.24 7.48
CA ALA A 142 -1.30 16.68 8.19
C ALA A 142 -0.01 15.94 7.79
N LEU A 143 -0.11 14.71 7.27
CA LEU A 143 1.04 13.88 6.89
C LEU A 143 1.46 14.10 5.43
N SER A 144 2.75 13.94 5.13
CA SER A 144 3.21 14.01 3.73
C SER A 144 2.60 12.89 2.89
N VAL A 145 2.20 13.20 1.65
CA VAL A 145 1.50 12.26 0.76
C VAL A 145 2.45 11.70 -0.31
N ASN A 146 2.38 10.40 -0.53
CA ASN A 146 3.14 9.66 -1.52
C ASN A 146 2.18 8.88 -2.43
N PHE A 147 2.27 9.08 -3.74
CA PHE A 147 1.41 8.41 -4.71
C PHE A 147 2.10 7.16 -5.26
N GLN A 148 1.59 5.99 -4.89
CA GLN A 148 2.05 4.71 -5.42
C GLN A 148 1.01 4.16 -6.38
N PHE A 149 0.92 4.79 -7.56
CA PHE A 149 0.24 4.20 -8.69
C PHE A 149 1.19 3.16 -9.29
N ASN A 150 0.99 1.89 -8.94
CA ASN A 150 1.60 0.82 -9.71
C ASN A 150 1.16 1.06 -11.16
N ALA A 151 2.13 1.26 -12.06
CA ALA A 151 1.84 1.28 -13.48
C ALA A 151 0.99 0.04 -13.76
N VAL A 152 -0.21 0.24 -14.30
CA VAL A 152 -1.08 -0.85 -14.77
C VAL A 152 -0.15 -1.78 -15.50
N LYS A 153 0.07 -3.00 -14.96
CA LYS A 153 0.94 -4.00 -15.59
C LYS A 153 0.53 -3.99 -17.04
N GLU A 154 1.38 -3.48 -17.93
CA GLU A 154 1.09 -3.54 -19.36
C GLU A 154 0.83 -5.01 -19.61
N THR A 155 -0.45 -5.33 -19.88
CA THR A 155 -0.87 -6.69 -20.17
C THR A 155 0.04 -7.10 -21.30
N LYS A 156 0.99 -8.02 -21.05
CA LYS A 156 2.00 -8.45 -22.01
C LYS A 156 1.29 -8.58 -23.35
N LEU A 157 1.52 -7.61 -24.24
CA LEU A 157 0.88 -7.55 -25.54
C LEU A 157 1.00 -8.95 -26.12
N VAL A 158 -0.14 -9.60 -26.36
CA VAL A 158 -0.16 -11.00 -26.82
C VAL A 158 0.85 -11.08 -27.96
N ASP A 159 1.86 -11.92 -27.78
CA ASP A 159 3.04 -11.97 -28.64
C ASP A 159 2.57 -12.04 -30.09
N LYS A 160 2.82 -10.99 -30.88
CA LYS A 160 2.23 -10.83 -32.23
C LYS A 160 2.51 -12.05 -33.10
N ARG A 161 3.63 -12.75 -32.84
CA ARG A 161 4.02 -14.02 -33.46
C ARG A 161 3.07 -15.16 -33.15
N ARG A 162 2.55 -15.25 -31.91
CA ARG A 162 1.59 -16.28 -31.49
C ARG A 162 0.22 -16.06 -32.12
N VAL A 163 -0.23 -14.81 -32.21
CA VAL A 163 -1.48 -14.46 -32.91
C VAL A 163 -1.38 -14.77 -34.40
N PHE A 164 -0.26 -14.39 -35.03
CA PHE A 164 -0.01 -14.71 -36.44
C PHE A 164 0.09 -16.22 -36.70
N GLY A 165 0.74 -16.97 -35.79
CA GLY A 165 0.81 -18.43 -35.88
C GLY A 165 -0.55 -19.10 -35.77
N MET A 166 -1.42 -18.63 -34.86
CA MET A 166 -2.80 -19.11 -34.77
C MET A 166 -3.61 -18.79 -36.03
N PHE A 167 -3.45 -17.59 -36.60
CA PHE A 167 -4.10 -17.22 -37.84
C PHE A 167 -3.68 -18.12 -39.01
N MET A 168 -2.37 -18.35 -39.18
CA MET A 168 -1.85 -19.24 -40.24
C MET A 168 -2.34 -20.68 -40.08
N MET A 169 -2.46 -21.18 -38.85
CA MET A 169 -3.02 -22.52 -38.60
C MET A 169 -4.47 -22.62 -39.09
N ILE A 170 -5.30 -21.59 -38.82
CA ILE A 170 -6.70 -21.55 -39.28
C ILE A 170 -6.75 -21.53 -40.81
N VAL A 171 -5.90 -20.75 -41.47
CA VAL A 171 -5.83 -20.70 -42.95
C VAL A 171 -5.47 -22.07 -43.52
N CYS A 172 -4.45 -22.74 -42.99
CA CYS A 172 -4.07 -24.09 -43.42
C CYS A 172 -5.21 -25.10 -43.25
N LEU A 173 -5.94 -25.01 -42.14
CA LEU A 173 -7.07 -25.90 -41.85
C LEU A 173 -8.24 -25.69 -42.84
N LEU A 174 -8.52 -24.44 -43.21
CA LEU A 174 -9.52 -24.11 -44.24
C LEU A 174 -9.11 -24.65 -45.63
N ILE A 175 -7.83 -24.54 -45.99
CA ILE A 175 -7.31 -25.09 -47.24
C ILE A 175 -7.43 -26.61 -47.24
N PHE A 176 -7.10 -27.27 -46.14
CA PHE A 176 -7.21 -28.73 -46.01
C PHE A 176 -8.65 -29.22 -46.11
N ILE A 177 -9.61 -28.52 -45.49
CA ILE A 177 -11.02 -28.88 -45.60
C ILE A 177 -11.52 -28.67 -47.04
N THR A 178 -11.17 -27.57 -47.69
CA THR A 178 -11.61 -27.29 -49.06
C THR A 178 -11.04 -28.29 -50.07
N THR A 179 -9.79 -28.74 -49.91
CA THR A 179 -9.23 -29.80 -50.77
C THR A 179 -9.93 -31.14 -50.57
N ILE A 180 -10.26 -31.52 -49.32
CA ILE A 180 -11.06 -32.72 -49.05
C ILE A 180 -12.42 -32.65 -49.72
N VAL A 181 -13.12 -31.51 -49.62
CA VAL A 181 -14.43 -31.33 -50.26
C VAL A 181 -14.33 -31.48 -51.78
N ILE A 182 -13.32 -30.87 -52.42
CA ILE A 182 -13.10 -30.98 -53.87
C ILE A 182 -12.80 -32.42 -54.28
N LEU A 183 -12.01 -33.17 -53.50
CA LEU A 183 -11.72 -34.57 -53.79
C LEU A 183 -13.00 -35.43 -53.72
N ILE A 184 -13.83 -35.24 -52.69
CA ILE A 184 -15.12 -35.93 -52.54
C ILE A 184 -16.06 -35.57 -53.70
N GLU A 185 -16.11 -34.31 -54.13
CA GLU A 185 -16.93 -33.89 -55.28
C GLU A 185 -16.43 -34.46 -56.61
N ARG A 186 -15.11 -34.57 -56.80
CA ARG A 186 -14.53 -35.19 -57.99
C ARG A 186 -14.84 -36.68 -58.09
N ASP A 187 -14.76 -37.41 -56.98
CA ASP A 187 -15.16 -38.82 -56.95
C ASP A 187 -16.66 -38.99 -57.21
N LYS A 188 -17.51 -38.13 -56.63
CA LYS A 188 -18.96 -38.14 -56.93
C LYS A 188 -19.27 -37.87 -58.40
N LYS A 189 -18.53 -36.96 -59.05
CA LYS A 189 -18.68 -36.69 -60.49
C LYS A 189 -18.20 -37.86 -61.35
N HIS A 190 -17.12 -38.54 -60.97
CA HIS A 190 -16.66 -39.74 -61.67
C HIS A 190 -17.66 -40.91 -61.55
N LEU A 191 -18.23 -41.14 -60.36
CA LEU A 191 -19.30 -42.13 -60.14
C LEU A 191 -20.61 -41.78 -60.88
N GLY A 192 -20.92 -40.50 -61.08
CA GLY A 192 -22.09 -40.06 -61.86
C GLY A 192 -21.96 -40.30 -63.37
N THR A 193 -20.75 -40.30 -63.91
CA THR A 193 -20.50 -40.56 -65.34
C THR A 193 -20.48 -42.05 -65.71
N ASP A 194 -20.19 -42.95 -64.78
CA ASP A 194 -20.19 -44.39 -65.03
C ASP A 194 -21.61 -45.00 -64.97
N GLY A 195 -22.52 -44.42 -64.18
CA GLY A 195 -23.94 -44.80 -64.20
C GLY A 195 -24.64 -44.49 -65.54
N HIS A 196 -24.21 -43.45 -66.25
CA HIS A 196 -24.84 -43.05 -67.51
C HIS A 196 -24.42 -43.93 -68.71
N LYS A 197 -23.23 -44.56 -68.65
CA LYS A 197 -22.72 -45.47 -69.69
C LYS A 197 -23.25 -46.91 -69.57
N ILE A 198 -23.66 -47.34 -68.38
CA ILE A 198 -24.27 -48.67 -68.19
C ILE A 198 -25.75 -48.65 -68.65
N GLY A 199 -26.47 -47.54 -68.43
CA GLY A 199 -27.86 -47.38 -68.90
C GLY A 199 -28.04 -47.33 -70.42
N GLN A 200 -27.03 -46.84 -71.17
CA GLN A 200 -27.11 -46.79 -72.64
C GLN A 200 -26.70 -48.11 -73.32
N LYS A 201 -25.90 -48.97 -72.68
CA LYS A 201 -25.54 -50.28 -73.24
C LYS A 201 -26.65 -51.33 -73.10
N LEU A 202 -27.52 -51.21 -72.11
CA LEU A 202 -28.68 -52.12 -71.94
C LEU A 202 -29.86 -51.79 -72.88
N PHE A 203 -29.92 -50.58 -73.44
CA PHE A 203 -30.99 -50.19 -74.38
C PHE A 203 -30.77 -50.70 -75.82
N PHE A 204 -29.56 -51.13 -76.18
CA PHE A 204 -29.22 -51.62 -77.52
C PHE A 204 -29.28 -53.15 -77.67
N TYR A 205 -29.53 -53.91 -76.60
CA TYR A 205 -29.58 -55.38 -76.65
C TYR A 205 -31.00 -55.97 -76.73
N ASN A 206 -32.04 -55.14 -76.89
CA ASN A 206 -33.44 -55.57 -76.91
C ASN A 206 -34.20 -55.08 -78.16
N LYS A 207 -33.50 -55.10 -79.30
CA LYS A 207 -34.07 -54.82 -80.62
C LYS A 207 -33.35 -55.66 -81.68
N HIS A 208 -33.61 -56.96 -81.68
CA HIS A 208 -33.65 -57.82 -82.88
C HIS A 208 -34.10 -59.23 -82.49
#